data_AF-A0A8S3TLJ0-F1
#
_entry.id   AF-A0A8S3TLJ0-F1
#
_cell.length_a   1.000
_cell.length_b   1.000
_cell.length_c   1.000
_cell.angle_alpha   90.00
_cell.angle_beta   90.00
_cell.angle_gamma   90.00
#
_symmetry.space_group_name_H-M   'P 1'
#
loop_
_entity.id
_entity.type
_entity.pdbx_description
1 polymer ?
#
loop_
_entity_poly.entity_id
_entity_poly.type
_entity_poly.pdbx_seq_one_letter_code
_entity_poly.pdbx_strand_id
1 'polypeptide(L)'
;MSFSVWKKLSNSQRNRCLQKGSWEHIVSEGIKRYNPYCVYMFRWHRVSVARIRARQKCAPLFSGEAECKFKDCKNICKFSMNQNNRVHLKMNSTVKHRMSENHSRPFRGETREKLKTIFKEGQKPYKHFLQRMKDTAKDVKIAGNFSNTGNTPRTFQQISSESRYKNKLDKSEFESLVKLSSQMETEITSKHSPGFIQHVSILPPYIMYWTETGIRIWHDLAKSSVVHWDATGGLLSRRNDQYKFYYYELA
;
A
#
# COMPACT_ATOMS: atom_id res chain seq x y z
N MET A 1 5.00 -15.33 14.56
CA MET A 1 3.70 -14.78 15.00
C MET A 1 3.95 -14.15 16.36
N SER A 2 3.67 -12.85 16.58
CA SER A 2 3.70 -12.35 17.96
C SER A 2 2.52 -12.99 18.70
N PHE A 3 2.83 -13.68 19.78
CA PHE A 3 1.90 -14.48 20.58
C PHE A 3 0.64 -13.71 21.00
N SER A 4 0.78 -12.39 21.20
CA SER A 4 -0.28 -11.47 21.62
C SER A 4 -1.40 -11.28 20.59
N VAL A 5 -1.07 -11.23 19.29
CA VAL A 5 -2.04 -10.99 18.21
C VAL A 5 -2.95 -12.22 18.04
N TRP A 6 -2.38 -13.42 18.12
CA TRP A 6 -3.14 -14.66 18.01
C TRP A 6 -4.06 -14.90 19.20
N LYS A 7 -3.57 -14.65 20.42
CA LYS A 7 -4.35 -14.84 21.66
C LYS A 7 -5.58 -13.93 21.72
N LYS A 8 -5.49 -12.70 21.18
CA LYS A 8 -6.65 -11.82 21.01
C LYS A 8 -7.65 -12.38 19.99
N LEU A 9 -7.17 -12.78 18.81
CA LEU A 9 -8.01 -13.36 17.74
C LEU A 9 -8.72 -14.66 18.17
N SER A 10 -8.07 -15.54 18.93
CA SER A 10 -8.67 -16.83 19.33
C SER A 10 -9.81 -16.69 20.34
N ASN A 11 -9.77 -15.63 21.16
CA ASN A 11 -10.71 -15.42 22.27
C ASN A 11 -11.95 -14.63 21.85
N SER A 12 -11.85 -13.78 20.82
CA SER A 12 -12.97 -12.98 20.30
C SER A 12 -13.73 -13.63 19.13
N GLN A 13 -13.25 -14.75 18.57
CA GLN A 13 -13.79 -15.29 17.33
C GLN A 13 -15.09 -16.08 17.53
N ARG A 14 -16.21 -15.48 17.14
CA ARG A 14 -17.52 -16.15 17.07
C ARG A 14 -17.73 -16.95 15.77
N ASN A 15 -17.04 -16.56 14.69
CA ASN A 15 -17.23 -17.12 13.35
C ASN A 15 -16.13 -18.11 12.95
N ARG A 16 -16.45 -18.99 11.98
CA ARG A 16 -15.53 -20.01 11.45
C ARG A 16 -14.41 -19.44 10.57
N CYS A 17 -14.40 -18.14 10.28
CA CYS A 17 -13.40 -17.50 9.44
C CYS A 17 -12.85 -16.23 10.11
N LEU A 18 -11.54 -15.99 9.94
CA LEU A 18 -10.93 -14.69 10.23
C LEU A 18 -11.32 -13.65 9.18
N GLN A 19 -11.33 -12.37 9.56
CA GLN A 19 -11.57 -11.26 8.64
C GLN A 19 -10.51 -11.25 7.52
N LYS A 20 -10.95 -11.00 6.29
CA LYS A 20 -10.08 -10.89 5.12
C LYS A 20 -9.02 -9.80 5.32
N GLY A 21 -7.76 -10.09 4.98
CA GLY A 21 -6.62 -9.20 5.12
C GLY A 21 -5.89 -9.24 6.47
N SER A 22 -6.45 -9.90 7.50
CA SER A 22 -5.90 -9.89 8.86
C SER A 22 -4.83 -10.96 9.13
N TRP A 23 -4.80 -12.04 8.34
CA TRP A 23 -3.97 -13.21 8.63
C TRP A 23 -3.11 -13.64 7.44
N GLU A 24 -3.51 -13.28 6.22
CA GLU A 24 -2.93 -13.82 5.00
C GLU A 24 -1.47 -13.41 4.81
N HIS A 25 -1.08 -12.22 5.27
CA HIS A 25 0.31 -11.77 5.19
C HIS A 25 1.22 -12.64 6.05
N ILE A 26 0.80 -12.92 7.30
CA ILE A 26 1.56 -13.73 8.27
C ILE A 26 1.78 -15.14 7.73
N VAL A 27 0.72 -15.78 7.24
CA VAL A 27 0.81 -17.13 6.67
C VAL A 27 1.64 -17.12 5.39
N SER A 28 1.45 -16.12 4.52
CA SER A 28 2.22 -16.00 3.28
C SER A 28 3.72 -15.82 3.54
N GLU A 29 4.12 -15.03 4.55
CA GLU A 29 5.52 -14.91 4.95
C GLU A 29 6.09 -16.22 5.47
N GLY A 30 5.30 -16.96 6.27
CA GLY A 30 5.68 -18.29 6.75
C GLY A 30 5.92 -19.26 5.60
N ILE A 31 5.01 -19.33 4.63
CA ILE A 31 5.13 -20.21 3.46
C ILE A 31 6.36 -19.82 2.61
N LYS A 32 6.59 -18.52 2.39
CA LYS A 32 7.72 -18.02 1.59
C LYS A 32 9.09 -18.44 2.12
N ARG A 33 9.23 -18.69 3.43
CA ARG A 33 10.48 -19.20 4.01
C ARG A 33 10.82 -20.62 3.55
N TYR A 34 9.80 -21.42 3.23
CA TYR A 34 9.98 -22.79 2.74
C TYR A 34 9.94 -22.89 1.22
N ASN A 35 9.09 -22.10 0.57
CA ASN A 35 9.01 -22.01 -0.88
C ASN A 35 8.89 -20.54 -1.31
N PRO A 36 10.03 -19.89 -1.63
CA PRO A 36 10.03 -18.51 -2.08
C PRO A 36 9.60 -18.37 -3.56
N TYR A 37 9.51 -19.47 -4.30
CA TYR A 37 9.29 -19.47 -5.75
C TYR A 37 7.81 -19.37 -6.12
N CYS A 38 6.92 -20.04 -5.40
CA CYS A 38 5.49 -20.07 -5.76
C CYS A 38 4.72 -18.82 -5.31
N VAL A 39 3.74 -18.42 -6.12
CA VAL A 39 2.77 -17.36 -5.77
C VAL A 39 1.51 -18.02 -5.22
N TYR A 40 1.42 -18.14 -3.90
CA TYR A 40 0.30 -18.79 -3.24
C TYR A 40 -0.93 -17.89 -3.10
N MET A 41 -2.07 -18.37 -3.60
CA MET A 41 -3.40 -17.79 -3.45
C MET A 41 -4.22 -18.63 -2.47
N PHE A 42 -4.73 -18.01 -1.41
CA PHE A 42 -5.52 -18.70 -0.40
C PHE A 42 -6.90 -19.05 -0.94
N ARG A 43 -7.24 -20.34 -0.98
CA ARG A 43 -8.54 -20.85 -1.44
C ARG A 43 -9.58 -20.75 -0.33
N TRP A 44 -9.21 -21.22 0.86
CA TRP A 44 -10.06 -21.21 2.04
C TRP A 44 -9.22 -21.22 3.31
N HIS A 45 -9.82 -20.73 4.39
CA HIS A 45 -9.33 -20.88 5.75
C HIS A 45 -10.50 -21.16 6.69
N ARG A 46 -10.20 -21.79 7.82
CA ARG A 46 -11.15 -22.06 8.89
C ARG A 46 -10.48 -21.89 10.24
N VAL A 47 -11.24 -21.38 11.20
CA VAL A 47 -10.89 -21.31 12.61
C VAL A 47 -11.81 -22.26 13.35
N SER A 48 -11.24 -23.15 14.16
CA SER A 48 -12.04 -24.05 14.99
C SER A 48 -12.67 -23.24 16.12
N VAL A 49 -13.99 -23.31 16.29
CA VAL A 49 -14.70 -22.65 17.39
C VAL A 49 -14.50 -23.40 18.71
N ALA A 50 -14.69 -22.71 19.85
CA ALA A 50 -14.45 -23.26 21.18
C ALA A 50 -15.14 -24.61 21.44
N ARG A 51 -16.39 -24.76 21.01
CA ARG A 51 -17.16 -26.01 21.13
C ARG A 51 -16.53 -27.19 20.39
N ILE A 52 -15.94 -26.96 19.21
CA ILE A 52 -15.27 -28.00 18.43
C ILE A 52 -13.97 -28.41 19.12
N ARG A 53 -13.21 -27.43 19.64
CA ARG A 53 -11.96 -27.67 20.37
C ARG A 53 -12.18 -28.46 21.68
N ALA A 54 -13.30 -28.21 22.36
CA ALA A 54 -13.68 -28.97 23.56
C ALA A 54 -14.01 -30.44 23.25
N ARG A 55 -14.61 -30.71 22.08
CA ARG A 55 -15.00 -32.08 21.67
C ARG A 55 -13.85 -32.87 21.03
N GLN A 56 -12.94 -32.20 20.33
CA GLN A 56 -11.80 -32.82 19.65
C GLN A 56 -10.48 -32.31 20.22
N LYS A 57 -9.86 -33.10 21.12
CA LYS A 57 -8.59 -32.76 21.78
C LYS A 57 -7.46 -32.35 20.81
N CYS A 58 -7.48 -32.87 19.57
CA CYS A 58 -6.46 -32.57 18.55
C CYS A 58 -6.93 -31.65 17.41
N ALA A 59 -8.09 -30.98 17.53
CA ALA A 59 -8.55 -30.10 16.45
C ALA A 59 -7.60 -28.90 16.24
N PRO A 60 -7.20 -28.60 14.99
CA PRO A 60 -6.35 -27.45 14.71
C PRO A 60 -7.09 -26.15 15.05
N LEU A 61 -6.41 -25.19 15.67
CA LEU A 61 -6.97 -23.85 15.95
C LEU A 61 -7.33 -23.13 14.66
N PHE A 62 -6.49 -23.30 13.65
CA PHE A 62 -6.58 -22.64 12.36
C PHE A 62 -6.10 -23.58 11.28
N SER A 63 -6.77 -23.58 10.15
CA SER A 63 -6.39 -24.40 9.00
C SER A 63 -6.75 -23.70 7.71
N GLY A 64 -6.07 -24.06 6.64
CA GLY A 64 -6.40 -23.54 5.32
C GLY A 64 -5.58 -24.18 4.22
N GLU A 65 -5.88 -23.76 3.02
CA GLU A 65 -5.24 -24.24 1.81
C GLU A 65 -4.92 -23.04 0.90
N ALA A 66 -3.74 -23.09 0.31
CA ALA A 66 -3.32 -22.19 -0.73
C ALA A 66 -2.81 -22.97 -1.93
N GLU A 67 -3.06 -22.47 -3.13
CA GLU A 67 -2.56 -23.04 -4.37
C GLU A 67 -1.66 -22.04 -5.10
N CYS A 68 -0.67 -22.55 -5.82
CA CYS A 68 0.16 -21.73 -6.68
C CYS A 68 -0.68 -21.15 -7.82
N LYS A 69 -0.50 -19.86 -8.11
CA LYS A 69 -1.24 -19.16 -9.17
C LYS A 69 -0.84 -19.56 -10.59
N PHE A 70 0.38 -20.07 -10.77
CA PHE A 70 0.90 -20.49 -12.07
C PHE A 70 0.14 -21.72 -12.57
N LYS A 71 -0.34 -21.66 -13.82
CA LYS A 71 -1.18 -22.73 -14.39
C LYS A 71 -0.46 -24.08 -14.44
N ASP A 72 0.82 -24.07 -14.75
CA ASP A 72 1.64 -25.27 -14.87
C ASP A 72 2.12 -25.82 -13.51
N CYS A 73 1.84 -25.10 -12.42
CA CYS A 73 2.33 -25.42 -11.09
C CYS A 73 1.25 -26.05 -10.22
N LYS A 74 1.32 -27.37 -10.03
CA LYS A 74 0.40 -28.13 -9.17
C LYS A 74 0.72 -28.04 -7.67
N ASN A 75 1.39 -26.98 -7.23
CA ASN A 75 1.77 -26.82 -5.83
C ASN A 75 0.58 -26.35 -5.00
N ILE A 76 0.20 -27.20 -4.05
CA ILE A 76 -0.81 -26.91 -3.03
C ILE A 76 -0.11 -26.93 -1.68
N CYS A 77 -0.30 -25.88 -0.90
CA CYS A 77 0.17 -25.75 0.47
C CYS A 77 -1.04 -25.85 1.41
N LYS A 78 -1.12 -26.95 2.16
CA LYS A 78 -2.05 -27.10 3.28
C LYS A 78 -1.35 -26.66 4.54
N PHE A 79 -1.99 -25.80 5.33
CA PHE A 79 -1.45 -25.34 6.59
C PHE A 79 -2.44 -25.57 7.72
N SER A 80 -1.93 -25.93 8.89
CA SER A 80 -2.71 -26.05 10.10
C SER A 80 -1.91 -25.57 11.29
N MET A 81 -2.58 -25.00 12.29
CA MET A 81 -1.96 -24.59 13.53
C MET A 81 -2.59 -25.34 14.68
N ASN A 82 -1.76 -25.95 15.53
CA ASN A 82 -2.21 -26.68 16.70
C ASN A 82 -2.45 -25.75 17.90
N GLN A 83 -2.92 -26.31 19.01
CA GLN A 83 -3.22 -25.57 20.25
C GLN A 83 -1.96 -24.96 20.90
N ASN A 84 -0.79 -25.51 20.60
CA ASN A 84 0.52 -25.00 21.05
C ASN A 84 1.08 -23.91 20.11
N ASN A 85 0.25 -23.35 19.23
CA ASN A 85 0.61 -22.32 18.24
C ASN A 85 1.73 -22.73 17.26
N ARG A 86 1.98 -24.04 17.10
CA ARG A 86 2.90 -24.53 16.06
C ARG A 86 2.13 -24.67 14.76
N VAL A 87 2.70 -24.12 13.69
CA VAL A 87 2.15 -24.19 12.34
C VAL A 87 2.80 -25.34 11.60
N HIS A 88 1.99 -26.28 11.14
CA HIS A 88 2.38 -27.35 10.25
C HIS A 88 2.06 -26.94 8.81
N LEU A 89 3.06 -27.03 7.93
CA LEU A 89 2.92 -26.80 6.51
C LEU A 89 3.13 -28.14 5.79
N LYS A 90 2.19 -28.52 4.92
CA LYS A 90 2.31 -29.65 4.01
C LYS A 90 2.21 -29.11 2.60
N MET A 91 3.30 -29.18 1.85
CA MET A 91 3.37 -28.74 0.46
C MET A 91 4.17 -29.73 -0.38
N ASN A 92 3.84 -29.81 -1.66
CA ASN A 92 4.65 -30.55 -2.62
C ASN A 92 5.97 -29.78 -2.87
N SER A 93 7.05 -30.50 -3.17
CA SER A 93 8.38 -29.91 -3.41
C SER A 93 8.58 -29.45 -4.85
N THR A 94 7.82 -29.99 -5.81
CA THR A 94 8.05 -29.76 -7.23
C THR A 94 7.48 -28.42 -7.68
N VAL A 95 8.34 -27.46 -8.02
CA VAL A 95 7.95 -26.17 -8.59
C VAL A 95 8.09 -26.20 -10.12
N LYS A 96 7.02 -25.88 -10.84
CA LYS A 96 7.04 -25.79 -12.31
C LYS A 96 6.34 -24.53 -12.78
N HIS A 97 7.12 -23.55 -13.20
CA HIS A 97 6.61 -22.28 -13.74
C HIS A 97 7.09 -22.10 -15.17
N ARG A 98 6.24 -21.51 -16.01
CA ARG A 98 6.66 -21.03 -17.32
C ARG A 98 7.44 -19.74 -17.14
N MET A 99 8.64 -19.64 -17.70
CA MET A 99 9.52 -18.48 -17.53
C MET A 99 8.95 -17.16 -18.07
N SER A 100 7.97 -17.22 -18.98
CA SER A 100 7.29 -16.04 -19.52
C SER A 100 6.16 -15.52 -18.64
N GLU A 101 5.77 -16.25 -17.60
CA GLU A 101 4.66 -15.88 -16.72
C GLU A 101 5.16 -15.18 -15.46
N ASN A 102 4.55 -14.05 -15.12
CA ASN A 102 4.87 -13.29 -13.92
C ASN A 102 3.61 -13.08 -13.09
N HIS A 103 3.70 -13.44 -11.81
CA HIS A 103 2.59 -13.35 -10.89
C HIS A 103 2.99 -12.69 -9.59
N SER A 104 2.06 -11.91 -9.05
CA SER A 104 2.20 -11.28 -7.74
C SER A 104 0.90 -11.43 -6.95
N ARG A 105 1.03 -11.73 -5.66
CA ARG A 105 -0.08 -11.57 -4.73
C ARG A 105 -0.37 -10.08 -4.52
N PRO A 106 -1.64 -9.64 -4.53
CA PRO A 106 -1.97 -8.25 -4.23
C PRO A 106 -1.53 -7.84 -2.82
N PHE A 107 -0.97 -6.64 -2.67
CA PHE A 107 -0.74 -6.03 -1.35
C PHE A 107 -2.08 -5.74 -0.67
N ARG A 108 -2.29 -6.31 0.52
CA ARG A 108 -3.52 -6.20 1.31
C ARG A 108 -3.21 -6.02 2.78
N GLY A 109 -4.19 -5.53 3.54
CA GLY A 109 -4.11 -5.41 5.00
C GLY A 109 -2.92 -4.57 5.46
N GLU A 110 -2.27 -5.03 6.52
CA GLU A 110 -1.16 -4.33 7.18
C GLU A 110 -0.01 -3.98 6.22
N THR A 111 0.34 -4.86 5.28
CA THR A 111 1.41 -4.58 4.31
C THR A 111 1.07 -3.39 3.41
N ARG A 112 -0.19 -3.26 2.97
CA ARG A 112 -0.62 -2.12 2.15
C ARG A 112 -0.64 -0.83 2.96
N GLU A 113 -1.12 -0.88 4.21
CA GLU A 113 -1.13 0.30 5.07
C GLU A 113 0.28 0.76 5.44
N LYS A 114 1.23 -0.15 5.69
CA LYS A 114 2.66 0.20 5.86
C LYS A 114 3.22 0.94 4.64
N LEU A 115 2.95 0.43 3.44
CA LEU A 115 3.36 1.10 2.20
C LEU A 115 2.71 2.48 2.05
N LYS A 116 1.44 2.64 2.42
CA LYS A 116 0.77 3.94 2.43
C LYS A 116 1.45 4.94 3.38
N THR A 117 1.83 4.51 4.58
CA THR A 117 2.57 5.36 5.53
C THR A 117 3.91 5.80 4.95
N ILE A 118 4.68 4.86 4.39
CA ILE A 118 5.97 5.15 3.75
C ILE A 118 5.84 6.19 2.62
N PHE A 119 4.81 6.06 1.77
CA PHE A 119 4.61 7.03 0.68
C PHE A 119 4.04 8.37 1.18
N LYS A 120 3.33 8.37 2.30
CA LYS A 120 2.86 9.59 2.96
C LYS A 120 4.03 10.45 3.47
N GLU A 121 5.12 9.80 3.91
CA GLU A 121 6.36 10.47 4.34
C GLU A 121 7.18 11.05 3.17
N GLY A 122 6.70 10.94 1.93
CA GLY A 122 7.32 11.55 0.75
C GLY A 122 8.28 10.63 -0.03
N GLN A 123 8.38 9.35 0.33
CA GLN A 123 9.20 8.42 -0.44
C GLN A 123 8.64 8.20 -1.86
N LYS A 124 9.51 8.32 -2.87
CA LYS A 124 9.14 8.14 -4.28
C LYS A 124 8.74 6.67 -4.57
N PRO A 125 7.52 6.39 -5.07
CA PRO A 125 7.04 5.02 -5.28
C PRO A 125 7.92 4.19 -6.23
N TYR A 126 8.42 4.81 -7.29
CA TYR A 126 9.28 4.15 -8.27
C TYR A 126 10.64 3.75 -7.66
N LYS A 127 11.24 4.63 -6.84
CA LYS A 127 12.50 4.33 -6.13
C LYS A 127 12.31 3.13 -5.20
N HIS A 128 11.19 3.10 -4.46
CA HIS A 128 10.88 1.98 -3.56
C HIS A 128 10.60 0.68 -4.33
N PHE A 129 9.98 0.74 -5.51
CA PHE A 129 9.80 -0.41 -6.40
C PHE A 129 11.15 -0.97 -6.86
N LEU A 130 12.05 -0.10 -7.35
CA LEU A 130 13.39 -0.51 -7.80
C LEU A 130 14.21 -1.13 -6.66
N GLN A 131 14.14 -0.56 -5.45
CA GLN A 131 14.81 -1.11 -4.29
C GLN A 131 14.33 -2.53 -3.98
N ARG A 132 13.00 -2.75 -3.88
CA ARG A 132 12.47 -4.10 -3.64
C ARG A 132 12.77 -5.07 -4.77
N MET A 133 12.80 -4.58 -6.01
CA MET A 133 13.25 -5.38 -7.15
C MET A 133 14.71 -5.78 -6.94
N LYS A 134 15.61 -4.87 -6.55
CA LYS A 134 17.01 -5.17 -6.26
C LYS A 134 17.15 -6.21 -5.13
N ASP A 135 16.41 -6.04 -4.06
CA ASP A 135 16.45 -6.92 -2.87
C ASP A 135 15.86 -8.32 -3.11
N THR A 136 15.12 -8.50 -4.20
CA THR A 136 14.52 -9.81 -4.53
C THR A 136 15.57 -10.71 -5.20
N ALA A 137 15.73 -11.92 -4.65
CA ALA A 137 16.70 -12.90 -5.14
C ALA A 137 16.49 -13.25 -6.63
N LYS A 138 17.59 -13.53 -7.34
CA LYS A 138 17.58 -13.73 -8.81
C LYS A 138 16.74 -14.95 -9.21
N ASP A 139 16.87 -16.06 -8.48
CA ASP A 139 16.11 -17.30 -8.66
C ASP A 139 14.60 -17.09 -8.46
N VAL A 140 14.19 -16.30 -7.47
CA VAL A 140 12.78 -15.94 -7.25
C VAL A 140 12.20 -15.13 -8.40
N LYS A 141 12.98 -14.22 -8.99
CA LYS A 141 12.58 -13.46 -10.19
C LYS A 141 12.46 -14.36 -11.40
N ILE A 142 13.41 -15.27 -11.61
CA ILE A 142 13.39 -16.25 -12.71
C ILE A 142 12.17 -17.16 -12.58
N ALA A 143 11.80 -17.53 -11.35
CA ALA A 143 10.57 -18.28 -11.07
C ALA A 143 9.28 -17.45 -11.27
N GLY A 144 9.36 -16.16 -11.64
CA GLY A 144 8.21 -15.32 -11.95
C GLY A 144 7.43 -14.80 -10.72
N ASN A 145 7.98 -14.92 -9.50
CA ASN A 145 7.29 -14.49 -8.28
C ASN A 145 7.62 -13.05 -7.90
N PHE A 146 6.68 -12.16 -8.18
CA PHE A 146 6.77 -10.74 -7.90
C PHE A 146 5.89 -10.31 -6.72
N SER A 147 5.57 -11.22 -5.79
CA SER A 147 4.68 -10.91 -4.65
C SER A 147 5.26 -9.89 -3.66
N ASN A 148 6.56 -9.57 -3.72
CA ASN A 148 7.17 -8.55 -2.87
C ASN A 148 7.18 -7.14 -3.52
N THR A 149 7.14 -7.08 -4.85
CA THR A 149 7.30 -5.86 -5.67
C THR A 149 6.04 -5.47 -6.42
N GLY A 150 5.10 -6.41 -6.61
CA GLY A 150 4.06 -6.32 -7.62
C GLY A 150 4.61 -6.59 -9.03
N ASN A 151 3.71 -6.93 -9.95
CA ASN A 151 4.06 -7.19 -11.35
C ASN A 151 4.57 -5.94 -12.09
N THR A 152 4.11 -4.75 -11.69
CA THR A 152 4.45 -3.48 -12.34
C THR A 152 4.63 -2.36 -11.30
N PRO A 153 5.44 -1.33 -11.64
CA PRO A 153 5.59 -0.13 -10.79
C PRO A 153 4.26 0.57 -10.48
N ARG A 154 3.26 0.43 -11.37
CA ARG A 154 1.91 0.99 -11.23
C ARG A 154 1.24 0.60 -9.90
N THR A 155 1.57 -0.58 -9.37
CA THR A 155 1.06 -1.04 -8.07
C THR A 155 1.48 -0.08 -6.94
N PHE A 156 2.73 0.37 -6.94
CA PHE A 156 3.27 1.28 -5.93
C PHE A 156 2.73 2.70 -6.13
N GLN A 157 2.63 3.14 -7.39
CA GLN A 157 2.00 4.42 -7.74
C GLN A 157 0.55 4.49 -7.25
N GLN A 158 -0.23 3.43 -7.47
CA GLN A 158 -1.61 3.34 -6.99
C GLN A 158 -1.69 3.40 -5.45
N ILE A 159 -0.84 2.66 -4.75
CA ILE A 159 -0.81 2.70 -3.27
C ILE A 159 -0.45 4.11 -2.76
N SER A 160 0.49 4.78 -3.42
CA SER A 160 0.89 6.15 -3.09
C SER A 160 -0.19 7.18 -3.39
N SER A 161 -0.96 6.98 -4.46
CA SER A 161 -2.12 7.81 -4.75
C SER A 161 -3.19 7.59 -3.66
N GLU A 162 -3.51 6.34 -3.31
CA GLU A 162 -4.43 6.00 -2.21
C GLU A 162 -4.02 6.57 -0.84
N SER A 163 -2.71 6.67 -0.55
CA SER A 163 -2.27 7.28 0.71
C SER A 163 -2.57 8.78 0.78
N ARG A 164 -2.66 9.45 -0.37
CA ARG A 164 -3.00 10.88 -0.48
C ARG A 164 -4.51 11.12 -0.38
N TYR A 165 -5.34 10.22 -0.91
CA TYR A 165 -6.80 10.34 -0.87
C TYR A 165 -7.41 10.42 0.54
N LYS A 166 -6.79 9.83 1.57
CA LYS A 166 -7.31 9.89 2.96
C LYS A 166 -7.39 11.33 3.52
N ASN A 167 -6.63 12.27 2.95
CA ASN A 167 -6.60 13.65 3.39
C ASN A 167 -7.47 14.59 2.53
N LYS A 168 -8.20 14.07 1.53
CA LYS A 168 -9.10 14.92 0.75
C LYS A 168 -10.21 15.45 1.67
N LEU A 169 -10.49 16.74 1.54
CA LEU A 169 -11.56 17.44 2.27
C LEU A 169 -12.94 17.16 1.66
N ASP A 170 -12.95 16.64 0.44
CA ASP A 170 -14.15 16.22 -0.27
C ASP A 170 -13.89 15.02 -1.21
N LYS A 171 -14.96 14.32 -1.62
CA LYS A 171 -14.91 13.30 -2.68
C LYS A 171 -14.65 13.92 -4.05
N SER A 172 -15.23 15.09 -4.31
CA SER A 172 -14.98 15.88 -5.52
C SER A 172 -13.64 16.58 -5.41
N GLU A 173 -12.81 16.46 -6.46
CA GLU A 173 -11.48 17.10 -6.50
C GLU A 173 -11.58 18.62 -6.44
N PHE A 174 -12.48 19.20 -7.23
CA PHE A 174 -12.73 20.64 -7.22
C PHE A 174 -13.24 21.13 -5.87
N GLU A 175 -14.18 20.43 -5.24
CA GLU A 175 -14.70 20.83 -3.92
C GLU A 175 -13.64 20.70 -2.83
N SER A 176 -12.79 19.66 -2.91
CA SER A 176 -11.67 19.51 -1.99
C SER A 176 -10.68 20.67 -2.12
N LEU A 177 -10.46 21.18 -3.34
CA LEU A 177 -9.57 22.32 -3.59
C LEU A 177 -10.15 23.65 -3.15
N VAL A 178 -11.44 23.88 -3.37
CA VAL A 178 -12.14 25.08 -2.86
C VAL A 178 -12.07 25.10 -1.34
N LYS A 179 -12.40 23.97 -0.67
CA LYS A 179 -12.29 23.85 0.79
C LYS A 179 -10.87 24.09 1.29
N LEU A 180 -9.87 23.59 0.56
CA LEU A 180 -8.47 23.80 0.89
C LEU A 180 -8.09 25.28 0.76
N SER A 181 -8.51 25.96 -0.31
CA SER A 181 -8.31 27.41 -0.50
C SER A 181 -8.89 28.21 0.66
N SER A 182 -10.15 27.94 1.04
CA SER A 182 -10.80 28.61 2.17
C SER A 182 -10.11 28.32 3.52
N GLN A 183 -9.58 27.11 3.72
CA GLN A 183 -8.74 26.81 4.89
C GLN A 183 -7.41 27.56 4.85
N MET A 184 -6.82 27.75 3.68
CA MET A 184 -5.58 28.52 3.55
C MET A 184 -5.78 29.98 3.92
N GLU A 185 -6.87 30.60 3.45
CA GLU A 185 -7.24 31.98 3.78
C GLU A 185 -7.45 32.19 5.29
N THR A 186 -8.06 31.22 5.97
CA THR A 186 -8.37 31.33 7.41
C THR A 186 -7.17 31.03 8.33
N GLU A 187 -6.24 30.16 7.91
CA GLU A 187 -5.04 29.81 8.69
C GLU A 187 -3.93 30.87 8.60
N ILE A 188 -3.99 31.78 7.62
CA ILE A 188 -2.95 32.78 7.42
C ILE A 188 -3.24 34.01 8.26
N THR A 189 -2.40 34.21 9.27
CA THR A 189 -2.42 35.38 10.18
C THR A 189 -1.79 36.63 9.56
N SER A 190 -1.04 36.50 8.44
CA SER A 190 -0.39 37.62 7.78
C SER A 190 -1.26 38.19 6.65
N LYS A 191 -1.60 39.49 6.72
CA LYS A 191 -2.39 40.20 5.70
C LYS A 191 -1.78 40.21 4.27
N HIS A 192 -0.55 39.73 4.09
CA HIS A 192 0.24 39.97 2.88
C HIS A 192 0.50 38.75 2.00
N SER A 193 0.08 37.54 2.38
CA SER A 193 0.21 36.37 1.50
C SER A 193 -1.01 35.46 1.60
N PRO A 194 -2.00 35.54 0.69
CA PRO A 194 -3.29 34.82 0.80
C PRO A 194 -3.20 33.28 0.65
N GLY A 195 -2.00 32.70 0.74
CA GLY A 195 -1.75 31.26 0.58
C GLY A 195 -1.14 30.96 -0.77
N PHE A 196 -1.09 29.67 -1.11
CA PHE A 196 -0.52 29.21 -2.37
C PHE A 196 -1.57 29.08 -3.47
N ILE A 197 -2.80 28.67 -3.13
CA ILE A 197 -3.92 28.63 -4.06
C ILE A 197 -4.52 30.03 -4.11
N GLN A 198 -4.61 30.59 -5.30
CA GLN A 198 -4.97 31.99 -5.53
C GLN A 198 -6.34 32.11 -6.17
N HIS A 199 -6.65 31.19 -7.09
CA HIS A 199 -7.97 31.11 -7.70
C HIS A 199 -8.24 29.70 -8.22
N VAL A 200 -9.49 29.25 -8.08
CA VAL A 200 -9.99 27.98 -8.63
C VAL A 200 -11.19 28.31 -9.50
N SER A 201 -11.08 28.10 -10.81
CA SER A 201 -12.20 28.21 -11.74
C SER A 201 -12.69 26.82 -12.15
N ILE A 202 -14.01 26.65 -12.16
CA ILE A 202 -14.67 25.40 -12.57
C ILE A 202 -14.99 25.45 -14.07
N LEU A 203 -15.34 26.63 -14.59
CA LEU A 203 -15.79 26.86 -15.96
C LEU A 203 -15.23 28.19 -16.48
N PRO A 204 -14.17 28.18 -17.31
CA PRO A 204 -13.37 27.01 -17.71
C PRO A 204 -12.54 26.43 -16.54
N PRO A 205 -12.18 25.13 -16.56
CA PRO A 205 -11.44 24.52 -15.47
C PRO A 205 -9.97 24.97 -15.49
N TYR A 206 -9.60 25.85 -14.57
CA TYR A 206 -8.21 26.23 -14.34
C TYR A 206 -7.95 26.58 -12.88
N ILE A 207 -6.70 26.42 -12.47
CA ILE A 207 -6.26 26.72 -11.11
C ILE A 207 -5.05 27.62 -11.22
N MET A 208 -5.11 28.71 -10.46
CA MET A 208 -4.04 29.67 -10.30
C MET A 208 -3.41 29.45 -8.94
N TYR A 209 -2.11 29.16 -8.92
CA TYR A 209 -1.37 28.98 -7.69
C TYR A 209 0.04 29.57 -7.82
N TRP A 210 0.44 30.31 -6.79
CA TRP A 210 1.77 30.88 -6.64
C TRP A 210 1.97 31.32 -5.20
N THR A 211 3.23 31.48 -4.81
CA THR A 211 3.60 32.20 -3.58
C THR A 211 4.22 33.53 -3.95
N GLU A 212 4.17 34.48 -3.03
CA GLU A 212 4.88 35.76 -3.18
C GLU A 212 6.38 35.52 -3.45
N THR A 213 7.00 34.59 -2.73
CA THR A 213 8.41 34.21 -2.92
C THR A 213 8.66 33.68 -4.33
N GLY A 214 7.78 32.81 -4.84
CA GLY A 214 7.88 32.29 -6.21
C GLY A 214 7.80 33.41 -7.24
N ILE A 215 6.89 34.37 -7.06
CA ILE A 215 6.74 35.53 -7.96
C ILE A 215 7.99 36.40 -7.93
N ARG A 216 8.54 36.68 -6.74
CA ARG A 216 9.77 37.48 -6.60
C ARG A 216 10.94 36.83 -7.33
N ILE A 217 11.16 35.52 -7.12
CA ILE A 217 12.23 34.78 -7.81
C ILE A 217 12.05 34.83 -9.32
N TRP A 218 10.84 34.58 -9.81
CA TRP A 218 10.57 34.64 -11.24
C TRP A 218 10.79 36.05 -11.81
N HIS A 219 10.33 37.09 -11.12
CA HIS A 219 10.53 38.49 -11.52
C HIS A 219 12.01 38.86 -11.60
N ASP A 220 12.83 38.42 -10.64
CA ASP A 220 14.26 38.70 -10.65
C ASP A 220 15.00 37.93 -11.76
N LEU A 221 14.61 36.69 -12.04
CA LEU A 221 15.16 35.92 -13.16
C LEU A 221 14.74 36.48 -14.52
N ALA A 222 13.49 36.95 -14.64
CA ALA A 222 12.94 37.53 -15.87
C ALA A 222 13.68 38.79 -16.35
N LYS A 223 14.38 39.49 -15.45
CA LYS A 223 15.24 40.64 -15.82
C LYS A 223 16.45 40.23 -16.66
N SER A 224 16.89 38.97 -16.57
CA SER A 224 18.17 38.51 -17.12
C SER A 224 18.04 37.31 -18.05
N SER A 225 16.87 36.68 -18.15
CA SER A 225 16.65 35.47 -18.94
C SER A 225 15.19 35.31 -19.31
N VAL A 226 14.92 34.56 -20.39
CA VAL A 226 13.57 34.12 -20.72
C VAL A 226 13.18 33.00 -19.76
N VAL A 227 12.23 33.28 -18.87
CA VAL A 227 11.72 32.32 -17.87
C VAL A 227 10.26 31.99 -18.12
N HIS A 228 9.95 30.71 -18.08
CA HIS A 228 8.58 30.21 -18.16
C HIS A 228 8.09 29.76 -16.80
N TRP A 229 6.83 30.10 -16.49
CA TRP A 229 6.17 29.59 -15.30
C TRP A 229 5.60 28.21 -15.62
N ASP A 230 6.27 27.15 -15.14
CA ASP A 230 5.80 25.78 -15.35
C ASP A 230 4.90 25.32 -14.20
N ALA A 231 3.81 24.66 -14.57
CA ALA A 231 2.84 24.07 -13.66
C ALA A 231 3.35 22.80 -12.97
N THR A 232 4.58 22.34 -13.22
CA THR A 232 5.11 21.10 -12.63
C THR A 232 5.74 21.26 -11.23
N GLY A 233 5.71 22.47 -10.66
CA GLY A 233 6.28 22.76 -9.34
C GLY A 233 5.42 22.25 -8.17
N GLY A 234 6.01 21.49 -7.25
CA GLY A 234 5.35 21.10 -6.00
C GLY A 234 5.69 22.08 -4.87
N LEU A 235 4.68 22.66 -4.22
CA LEU A 235 4.89 23.50 -3.04
C LEU A 235 5.03 22.64 -1.78
N LEU A 236 6.13 22.79 -1.04
CA LEU A 236 6.35 22.22 0.29
C LEU A 236 5.70 23.13 1.34
N SER A 237 4.62 22.66 1.98
CA SER A 237 4.09 23.33 3.18
C SER A 237 4.39 22.54 4.42
N ARG A 238 4.77 23.25 5.49
CA ARG A 238 4.95 22.71 6.83
C ARG A 238 3.64 22.86 7.61
N ARG A 239 2.56 22.28 7.11
CA ARG A 239 1.32 22.10 7.89
C ARG A 239 1.33 20.70 8.49
N ASN A 240 1.20 20.60 9.82
CA ASN A 240 1.10 19.34 10.57
C ASN A 240 2.26 18.34 10.35
N ASP A 241 3.52 18.80 10.42
CA ASP A 241 4.74 17.97 10.28
C ASP A 241 4.83 17.14 8.99
N GLN A 242 4.10 17.51 7.94
CA GLN A 242 4.14 16.82 6.65
C GLN A 242 4.51 17.78 5.54
N TYR A 243 5.66 17.52 4.91
CA TYR A 243 6.05 18.10 3.63
C TYR A 243 5.09 17.61 2.54
N LYS A 244 3.95 18.26 2.39
CA LYS A 244 3.03 17.99 1.29
C LYS A 244 3.50 18.72 0.05
N PHE A 245 3.55 18.05 -1.09
CA PHE A 245 3.64 18.67 -2.41
C PHE A 245 2.23 18.89 -2.93
N TYR A 246 1.72 20.13 -2.91
CA TYR A 246 0.33 20.43 -3.30
C TYR A 246 -0.01 20.17 -4.77
N TYR A 247 0.99 19.98 -5.64
CA TYR A 247 0.75 19.57 -7.03
C TYR A 247 -0.06 18.25 -7.11
N TYR A 248 0.09 17.36 -6.13
CA TYR A 248 -0.58 16.05 -6.13
C TYR A 248 -1.86 15.97 -5.31
N GLU A 249 -2.41 17.09 -4.85
CA GLU A 249 -3.84 17.15 -4.50
C GLU A 249 -4.71 17.46 -5.74
N LEU A 250 -4.06 17.75 -6.89
CA LEU A 250 -4.64 18.03 -8.20
C LEU A 250 -4.67 16.83 -9.17
N ALA A 251 -4.15 15.66 -8.76
CA ALA A 251 -4.13 14.42 -9.56
C ALA A 251 -4.07 13.15 -8.70
#